data_AF-A0A089M0X2-F1
#
_entry.id   AF-A0A089M0X2-F1
#
_cell.length_a   1.000
_cell.length_b   1.000
_cell.length_c   1.000
_cell.angle_alpha   90.00
_cell.angle_beta   90.00
_cell.angle_gamma   90.00
#
_symmetry.space_group_name_H-M   'P 1'
#
loop_
_entity.id
_entity.type
_entity.pdbx_description
1 polymer ?
#
loop_
_entity_poly.entity_id
_entity_poly.type
_entity_poly.pdbx_seq_one_letter_code
_entity_poly.pdbx_strand_id
1 'polypeptide(L)'
;MELGISSFVETTPDVQTGETMSHAQRLREVVEEMVLADEVGLDVFGVGEHHRPDFAASSPAVVMAAAAALTRRIRFTSAVTILSSADAVRVFQDFATLDGLSGGRAEIMTGRGSFLESFPLFGYDLKDYEELFEEKLDLLLKLQQSEQVDWSGRHRPAIPNLGVYPRPVQNPLPIWIGSAGSPESAVRAGELGLPFALAIIGKVNPSDYAEQVRLYKEAAARAGHDVSRLPVASHSHGYVAETNEEALEQFFPSTYARTNVRAIEKGLPPYQRSDYEAACRFDGALYVGDPMTVARKIIHLRKHVGITRFLLHLPHGTMPHAEVMKAIRLFGTKVAPLVRQEAPDWERLKG
;
A
#
# COMPACT_ATOMS: atom_id res chain seq x y z
N MET A 1 -2.04 2.85 16.65
CA MET A 1 -2.41 2.65 15.24
C MET A 1 -1.44 3.44 14.39
N GLU A 2 -0.85 2.78 13.38
CA GLU A 2 0.02 3.42 12.40
C GLU A 2 -0.81 4.10 11.31
N LEU A 3 -0.37 5.27 10.88
CA LEU A 3 -1.01 6.07 9.84
C LEU A 3 0.02 6.45 8.79
N GLY A 4 -0.28 6.14 7.54
CA GLY A 4 0.64 6.35 6.44
C GLY A 4 -0.04 6.75 5.16
N ILE A 5 0.78 6.97 4.16
CA ILE A 5 0.38 7.35 2.81
C ILE A 5 0.83 6.28 1.83
N SER A 6 0.12 6.13 0.72
CA SER A 6 0.65 5.42 -0.44
C SER A 6 0.43 6.21 -1.72
N SER A 7 1.27 5.97 -2.71
CA SER A 7 1.17 6.57 -4.04
C SER A 7 1.55 5.54 -5.10
N PHE A 8 0.91 5.61 -6.27
CA PHE A 8 1.33 4.85 -7.45
C PHE A 8 2.26 5.66 -8.34
N VAL A 9 2.54 6.92 -7.95
CA VAL A 9 3.44 7.82 -8.65
C VAL A 9 2.92 8.06 -10.08
N GLU A 10 1.61 8.36 -10.18
CA GLU A 10 0.92 8.55 -11.44
C GLU A 10 1.44 9.76 -12.23
N THR A 11 1.42 9.61 -13.55
CA THR A 11 1.69 10.66 -14.54
C THR A 11 0.56 10.70 -15.56
N THR A 12 -0.67 10.82 -15.09
CA THR A 12 -1.82 11.06 -15.98
C THR A 12 -1.84 12.51 -16.48
N PRO A 13 -2.57 12.82 -17.56
CA PRO A 13 -2.77 14.21 -17.97
C PRO A 13 -3.46 15.01 -16.85
N ASP A 14 -3.00 16.24 -16.62
CA ASP A 14 -3.69 17.20 -15.78
C ASP A 14 -5.08 17.50 -16.36
N VAL A 15 -6.09 17.55 -15.51
CA VAL A 15 -7.50 17.69 -15.92
C VAL A 15 -7.86 19.09 -16.42
N GLN A 16 -7.06 20.11 -16.06
CA GLN A 16 -7.27 21.49 -16.48
C GLN A 16 -6.44 21.85 -17.71
N THR A 17 -5.15 21.46 -17.72
CA THR A 17 -4.23 21.84 -18.80
C THR A 17 -4.11 20.79 -19.90
N GLY A 18 -4.41 19.52 -19.59
CA GLY A 18 -4.15 18.38 -20.47
C GLY A 18 -2.66 18.00 -20.56
N GLU A 19 -1.78 18.72 -19.87
CA GLU A 19 -0.34 18.44 -19.89
C GLU A 19 -0.04 17.21 -19.05
N THR A 20 0.89 16.38 -19.55
CA THR A 20 1.37 15.20 -18.81
C THR A 20 2.72 15.52 -18.21
N MET A 21 2.80 15.44 -16.88
CA MET A 21 4.05 15.59 -16.14
C MET A 21 5.06 14.51 -16.57
N SER A 22 6.33 14.89 -16.72
CA SER A 22 7.39 13.91 -17.00
C SER A 22 7.57 12.94 -15.81
N HIS A 23 7.90 11.67 -16.10
CA HIS A 23 8.24 10.69 -15.05
C HIS A 23 9.34 11.19 -14.13
N ALA A 24 10.36 11.84 -14.67
CA ALA A 24 11.46 12.41 -13.89
C ALA A 24 11.00 13.50 -12.91
N GLN A 25 10.04 14.35 -13.29
CA GLN A 25 9.46 15.34 -12.38
C GLN A 25 8.64 14.65 -11.29
N ARG A 26 7.75 13.72 -11.65
CA ARG A 26 6.90 13.02 -10.68
C ARG A 26 7.72 12.24 -9.65
N LEU A 27 8.84 11.65 -10.06
CA LEU A 27 9.79 10.97 -9.16
C LEU A 27 10.44 11.91 -8.14
N ARG A 28 10.72 13.17 -8.51
CA ARG A 28 11.22 14.17 -7.54
C ARG A 28 10.11 14.57 -6.57
N GLU A 29 8.92 14.81 -7.09
CA GLU A 29 7.75 15.18 -6.29
C GLU A 29 7.38 14.11 -5.25
N VAL A 30 7.41 12.81 -5.60
CA VAL A 30 7.10 11.76 -4.61
C VAL A 30 8.16 11.67 -3.51
N VAL A 31 9.41 12.03 -3.79
CA VAL A 31 10.46 12.12 -2.76
C VAL A 31 10.17 13.30 -1.82
N GLU A 32 9.71 14.44 -2.33
CA GLU A 32 9.27 15.57 -1.51
C GLU A 32 8.05 15.20 -0.64
N GLU A 33 7.08 14.45 -1.19
CA GLU A 33 5.93 13.91 -0.47
C GLU A 33 6.36 13.00 0.71
N MET A 34 7.34 12.11 0.49
CA MET A 34 7.90 11.23 1.52
C MET A 34 8.59 12.01 2.64
N VAL A 35 9.38 13.04 2.29
CA VAL A 35 10.06 13.90 3.26
C VAL A 35 9.04 14.63 4.11
N LEU A 36 8.03 15.25 3.49
CA LEU A 36 6.99 15.94 4.25
C LEU A 36 6.23 14.97 5.16
N ALA A 37 5.89 13.77 4.68
CA ALA A 37 5.20 12.77 5.49
C ALA A 37 5.99 12.40 6.76
N ASP A 38 7.31 12.27 6.66
CA ASP A 38 8.21 12.07 7.82
C ASP A 38 8.18 13.27 8.78
N GLU A 39 8.29 14.49 8.26
CA GLU A 39 8.30 15.74 9.02
C GLU A 39 7.02 15.92 9.85
N VAL A 40 5.86 15.59 9.27
CA VAL A 40 4.56 15.72 9.93
C VAL A 40 4.20 14.52 10.82
N GLY A 41 5.09 13.55 10.95
CA GLY A 41 4.98 12.45 11.90
C GLY A 41 4.02 11.33 11.47
N LEU A 42 3.94 11.06 10.16
CA LEU A 42 3.32 9.84 9.64
C LEU A 42 4.28 8.65 9.80
N ASP A 43 3.70 7.46 9.93
CA ASP A 43 4.42 6.25 10.32
C ASP A 43 4.95 5.48 9.10
N VAL A 44 4.25 5.54 7.97
CA VAL A 44 4.55 4.71 6.78
C VAL A 44 4.33 5.48 5.48
N PHE A 45 5.20 5.27 4.50
CA PHE A 45 4.98 5.66 3.10
C PHE A 45 5.11 4.45 2.18
N GLY A 46 4.09 4.23 1.36
CA GLY A 46 3.98 3.12 0.41
C GLY A 46 4.17 3.56 -1.03
N VAL A 47 4.95 2.82 -1.82
CA VAL A 47 5.04 3.02 -3.28
C VAL A 47 4.59 1.78 -4.03
N GLY A 48 3.57 1.93 -4.88
CA GLY A 48 3.11 0.85 -5.75
C GLY A 48 3.99 0.66 -6.98
N GLU A 49 4.12 -0.59 -7.42
CA GLU A 49 4.84 -0.97 -8.64
C GLU A 49 3.92 -0.96 -9.86
N HIS A 50 4.31 -0.22 -10.91
CA HIS A 50 3.59 -0.17 -12.18
C HIS A 50 4.54 -0.16 -13.40
N HIS A 51 4.08 -0.78 -14.50
CA HIS A 51 4.85 -0.94 -15.75
C HIS A 51 4.07 -0.38 -16.96
N ARG A 52 3.60 0.86 -16.85
CA ARG A 52 2.75 1.52 -17.85
C ARG A 52 3.16 2.99 -18.00
N PRO A 53 2.85 3.64 -19.14
CA PRO A 53 3.22 5.04 -19.38
C PRO A 53 2.59 6.03 -18.39
N ASP A 54 1.45 5.70 -17.77
CA ASP A 54 0.73 6.54 -16.81
C ASP A 54 1.29 6.48 -15.38
N PHE A 55 2.45 5.85 -15.16
CA PHE A 55 3.09 5.75 -13.85
C PHE A 55 4.62 5.86 -13.96
N ALA A 56 5.27 6.53 -13.01
CA ALA A 56 6.72 6.69 -13.01
C ALA A 56 7.47 5.65 -12.16
N ALA A 57 6.79 4.90 -11.28
CA ALA A 57 7.42 3.98 -10.33
C ALA A 57 7.30 2.49 -10.76
N SER A 58 8.31 2.00 -11.48
CA SER A 58 8.47 0.57 -11.79
C SER A 58 9.39 -0.17 -10.82
N SER A 59 10.17 0.55 -10.01
CA SER A 59 11.07 -0.01 -9.00
C SER A 59 10.90 0.73 -7.66
N PRO A 60 9.92 0.33 -6.83
CA PRO A 60 9.58 1.03 -5.59
C PRO A 60 10.77 1.22 -4.64
N ALA A 61 11.62 0.20 -4.49
CA ALA A 61 12.78 0.26 -3.60
C ALA A 61 13.78 1.35 -4.01
N VAL A 62 14.00 1.53 -5.32
CA VAL A 62 14.90 2.58 -5.84
C VAL A 62 14.34 3.97 -5.55
N VAL A 63 13.03 4.17 -5.76
CA VAL A 63 12.38 5.46 -5.46
C VAL A 63 12.48 5.78 -3.97
N MET A 64 12.16 4.82 -3.10
CA MET A 64 12.21 5.02 -1.64
C MET A 64 13.64 5.17 -1.11
N ALA A 65 14.64 4.57 -1.76
CA ALA A 65 16.05 4.73 -1.40
C ALA A 65 16.52 6.19 -1.53
N ALA A 66 15.95 6.95 -2.48
CA ALA A 66 16.23 8.39 -2.62
C ALA A 66 15.72 9.19 -1.39
N ALA A 67 14.58 8.81 -0.83
CA ALA A 67 14.02 9.44 0.37
C ALA A 67 14.60 8.90 1.68
N ALA A 68 15.22 7.72 1.67
CA ALA A 68 15.74 7.07 2.88
C ALA A 68 16.74 7.93 3.64
N ALA A 69 17.66 8.58 2.94
CA ALA A 69 18.68 9.46 3.53
C ALA A 69 18.13 10.84 3.96
N LEU A 70 16.97 11.23 3.45
CA LEU A 70 16.33 12.53 3.71
C LEU A 70 15.32 12.49 4.86
N THR A 71 15.01 11.29 5.37
CA THR A 71 13.99 11.03 6.38
C THR A 71 14.59 10.40 7.63
N ARG A 72 13.87 10.47 8.75
CA ARG A 72 14.36 9.99 10.06
C ARG A 72 13.55 8.87 10.68
N ARG A 73 12.23 8.85 10.50
CA ARG A 73 11.31 7.97 11.26
C ARG A 73 10.41 7.13 10.37
N ILE A 74 9.90 7.71 9.27
CA ILE A 74 8.89 7.08 8.43
C ILE A 74 9.39 5.74 7.88
N ARG A 75 8.52 4.73 7.88
CA ARG A 75 8.80 3.41 7.31
C ARG A 75 8.48 3.40 5.82
N PHE A 76 9.25 2.65 5.05
CA PHE A 76 9.12 2.55 3.60
C PHE A 76 8.64 1.15 3.23
N THR A 77 7.52 1.07 2.52
CA THR A 77 6.96 -0.21 2.07
C THR A 77 6.63 -0.17 0.59
N SER A 78 6.78 -1.28 -0.14
CA SER A 78 6.04 -1.38 -1.39
C SER A 78 4.54 -1.42 -1.10
N ALA A 79 3.72 -1.02 -2.06
CA ALA A 79 2.25 -1.05 -1.92
C ALA A 79 1.56 -1.29 -3.28
N VAL A 80 1.88 -2.36 -4.02
CA VAL A 80 2.64 -3.57 -3.65
C VAL A 80 3.84 -3.80 -4.58
N THR A 81 4.70 -4.76 -4.23
CA THR A 81 5.61 -5.46 -5.14
C THR A 81 4.84 -6.58 -5.85
N ILE A 82 4.90 -6.61 -7.18
CA ILE A 82 4.28 -7.64 -8.02
C ILE A 82 5.21 -8.85 -8.08
N LEU A 83 5.28 -9.59 -6.96
CA LEU A 83 6.27 -10.64 -6.73
C LEU A 83 6.27 -11.72 -7.83
N SER A 84 5.08 -12.07 -8.35
CA SER A 84 4.93 -13.10 -9.39
C SER A 84 5.71 -12.78 -10.67
N SER A 85 5.93 -11.51 -11.00
CA SER A 85 6.70 -11.07 -12.18
C SER A 85 8.13 -10.60 -11.88
N ALA A 86 8.60 -10.72 -10.62
CA ALA A 86 9.94 -10.31 -10.20
C ALA A 86 10.82 -11.52 -9.80
N ASP A 87 12.13 -11.33 -9.65
CA ASP A 87 13.02 -12.30 -9.00
C ASP A 87 13.03 -12.04 -7.49
N ALA A 88 12.61 -13.02 -6.68
CA ALA A 88 12.55 -12.91 -5.22
C ALA A 88 13.91 -12.59 -4.57
N VAL A 89 15.03 -13.05 -5.15
CA VAL A 89 16.37 -12.70 -4.66
C VAL A 89 16.65 -11.22 -4.87
N ARG A 90 16.32 -10.68 -6.05
CA ARG A 90 16.49 -9.25 -6.33
C ARG A 90 15.60 -8.38 -5.47
N VAL A 91 14.33 -8.76 -5.32
CA VAL A 91 13.40 -8.07 -4.40
C VAL A 91 13.97 -8.06 -2.98
N PHE A 92 14.46 -9.20 -2.47
CA PHE A 92 15.07 -9.25 -1.14
C PHE A 92 16.29 -8.32 -1.03
N GLN A 93 17.20 -8.34 -2.01
CA GLN A 93 18.42 -7.51 -2.02
C GLN A 93 18.11 -6.01 -2.08
N ASP A 94 17.15 -5.62 -2.92
CA ASP A 94 16.76 -4.22 -3.08
C ASP A 94 16.19 -3.67 -1.78
N PHE A 95 15.30 -4.44 -1.12
CA PHE A 95 14.72 -4.02 0.16
C PHE A 95 15.69 -4.16 1.33
N ALA A 96 16.61 -5.11 1.34
CA ALA A 96 17.70 -5.17 2.33
C ALA A 96 18.66 -3.97 2.17
N THR A 97 18.91 -3.53 0.93
CA THR A 97 19.68 -2.30 0.66
C THR A 97 18.94 -1.07 1.15
N LEU A 98 17.64 -0.94 0.82
CA LEU A 98 16.79 0.12 1.36
C LEU A 98 16.75 0.11 2.90
N ASP A 99 16.72 -1.08 3.50
CA ASP A 99 16.75 -1.24 4.94
C ASP A 99 18.05 -0.71 5.55
N GLY A 100 19.19 -1.02 4.93
CA GLY A 100 20.50 -0.48 5.30
C GLY A 100 20.57 1.04 5.17
N LEU A 101 20.11 1.60 4.04
CA LEU A 101 20.11 3.05 3.79
C LEU A 101 19.17 3.82 4.73
N SER A 102 18.05 3.20 5.10
CA SER A 102 17.05 3.82 5.97
C SER A 102 17.31 3.60 7.45
N GLY A 103 18.22 2.68 7.82
CA GLY A 103 18.52 2.34 9.21
C GLY A 103 17.45 1.45 9.84
N GLY A 104 16.92 0.47 9.10
CA GLY A 104 15.96 -0.50 9.62
C GLY A 104 14.49 -0.12 9.42
N ARG A 105 14.16 0.64 8.36
CA ARG A 105 12.80 1.16 8.13
C ARG A 105 12.12 0.59 6.88
N ALA A 106 12.69 -0.42 6.22
CA ALA A 106 12.11 -1.00 5.02
C ALA A 106 11.10 -2.12 5.31
N GLU A 107 10.14 -2.31 4.42
CA GLU A 107 9.17 -3.41 4.45
C GLU A 107 8.82 -3.82 3.00
N ILE A 108 8.48 -5.08 2.79
CA ILE A 108 8.00 -5.56 1.49
C ILE A 108 6.52 -5.87 1.61
N MET A 109 5.65 -5.23 0.81
CA MET A 109 4.26 -5.69 0.66
C MET A 109 4.13 -6.41 -0.67
N THR A 110 3.95 -7.73 -0.61
CA THR A 110 3.75 -8.56 -1.80
C THR A 110 2.27 -8.59 -2.17
N GLY A 111 1.95 -8.68 -3.46
CA GLY A 111 0.58 -8.86 -3.88
C GLY A 111 0.43 -9.01 -5.39
N ARG A 112 -0.81 -9.18 -5.83
CA ARG A 112 -1.14 -9.36 -7.26
C ARG A 112 -0.88 -8.12 -8.13
N GLY A 113 -0.95 -6.93 -7.53
CA GLY A 113 -1.07 -5.69 -8.28
C GLY A 113 -2.47 -5.52 -8.91
N SER A 114 -2.72 -4.32 -9.47
CA SER A 114 -4.00 -3.99 -10.13
C SER A 114 -3.98 -4.24 -11.65
N PHE A 115 -2.82 -4.57 -12.18
CA PHE A 115 -2.42 -4.52 -13.58
C PHE A 115 -1.61 -5.79 -13.88
N LEU A 116 -1.86 -6.39 -15.04
CA LEU A 116 -1.25 -7.66 -15.48
C LEU A 116 -0.20 -7.44 -16.58
N GLU A 117 0.05 -6.18 -16.93
CA GLU A 117 0.96 -5.72 -17.98
C GLU A 117 2.41 -6.15 -17.73
N SER A 118 2.81 -6.38 -16.47
CA SER A 118 4.16 -6.83 -16.12
C SER A 118 4.45 -8.26 -16.59
N PHE A 119 3.44 -9.12 -16.71
CA PHE A 119 3.64 -10.52 -17.07
C PHE A 119 4.30 -10.70 -18.45
N PRO A 120 3.73 -10.21 -19.56
CA PRO A 120 4.38 -10.30 -20.86
C PRO A 120 5.68 -9.49 -20.91
N LEU A 121 5.78 -8.38 -20.15
CA LEU A 121 6.99 -7.55 -20.12
C LEU A 121 8.21 -8.29 -19.55
N PHE A 122 7.99 -9.16 -18.55
CA PHE A 122 9.04 -9.97 -17.93
C PHE A 122 9.03 -11.44 -18.38
N GLY A 123 8.25 -11.77 -19.42
CA GLY A 123 8.25 -13.09 -20.05
C GLY A 123 7.47 -14.19 -19.33
N TYR A 124 6.50 -13.85 -18.49
CA TYR A 124 5.63 -14.80 -17.77
C TYR A 124 4.25 -14.95 -18.42
N ASP A 125 3.64 -16.13 -18.27
CA ASP A 125 2.22 -16.36 -18.59
C ASP A 125 1.35 -16.09 -17.36
N LEU A 126 0.24 -15.38 -17.55
CA LEU A 126 -0.72 -15.08 -16.49
C LEU A 126 -1.35 -16.34 -15.88
N LYS A 127 -1.44 -17.43 -16.64
CA LYS A 127 -1.97 -18.72 -16.15
C LYS A 127 -1.15 -19.28 -14.99
N ASP A 128 0.13 -18.95 -14.94
CA ASP A 128 1.07 -19.43 -13.92
C ASP A 128 1.09 -18.50 -12.69
N TYR A 129 0.24 -17.46 -12.65
CA TYR A 129 0.27 -16.41 -11.61
C TYR A 129 0.34 -16.99 -10.19
N GLU A 130 -0.52 -17.96 -9.89
CA GLU A 130 -0.67 -18.51 -8.54
C GLU A 130 0.56 -19.33 -8.15
N GLU A 131 1.03 -20.20 -9.05
CA GLU A 131 2.23 -21.01 -8.85
C GLU A 131 3.48 -20.13 -8.71
N LEU A 132 3.60 -19.10 -9.55
CA LEU A 132 4.65 -18.08 -9.45
C LEU A 132 4.62 -17.35 -8.11
N PHE A 133 3.44 -16.96 -7.64
CA PHE A 133 3.31 -16.23 -6.38
C PHE A 133 3.72 -17.11 -5.19
N GLU A 134 3.20 -18.33 -5.11
CA GLU A 134 3.50 -19.27 -4.03
C GLU A 134 4.98 -19.65 -3.98
N GLU A 135 5.56 -20.04 -5.12
CA GLU A 135 6.96 -20.45 -5.20
C GLU A 135 7.90 -19.28 -4.83
N LYS A 136 7.64 -18.08 -5.35
CA LYS A 136 8.49 -16.91 -5.08
C LYS A 136 8.30 -16.36 -3.68
N LEU A 137 7.11 -16.48 -3.09
CA LEU A 137 6.88 -16.11 -1.69
C LEU A 137 7.62 -17.06 -0.75
N ASP A 138 7.58 -18.38 -0.96
CA ASP A 138 8.34 -19.34 -0.16
C ASP A 138 9.85 -19.06 -0.23
N LEU A 139 10.37 -18.78 -1.43
CA LEU A 139 11.77 -18.35 -1.58
C LEU A 139 12.06 -17.04 -0.84
N LEU A 140 11.19 -16.03 -0.95
CA LEU A 140 11.35 -14.76 -0.25
C LEU A 140 11.40 -14.93 1.27
N LEU A 141 10.56 -15.81 1.83
CA LEU A 141 10.56 -16.13 3.26
C LEU A 141 11.82 -16.89 3.68
N LYS A 142 12.35 -17.81 2.85
CA LYS A 142 13.64 -18.46 3.12
C LYS A 142 14.81 -17.47 3.09
N LEU A 143 14.81 -16.53 2.14
CA LEU A 143 15.79 -15.44 2.07
C LEU A 143 15.74 -14.54 3.30
N GLN A 144 14.55 -14.26 3.83
CA GLN A 144 14.34 -13.51 5.07
C GLN A 144 14.96 -14.22 6.28
N GLN A 145 14.76 -15.54 6.39
CA GLN A 145 15.16 -16.33 7.55
C GLN A 145 16.64 -16.73 7.58
N SER A 146 17.29 -16.88 6.41
CA SER A 146 18.66 -17.39 6.32
C SER A 146 19.54 -16.55 5.40
N GLU A 147 20.81 -16.41 5.78
CA GLU A 147 21.84 -15.83 4.92
C GLU A 147 22.21 -16.76 3.77
N GLN A 148 22.36 -18.05 4.06
CA GLN A 148 22.67 -19.11 3.10
C GLN A 148 21.37 -19.80 2.68
N VAL A 149 21.10 -19.84 1.38
CA VAL A 149 19.85 -20.37 0.85
C VAL A 149 20.12 -21.58 -0.04
N ASP A 150 19.48 -22.69 0.32
CA ASP A 150 19.29 -23.84 -0.56
C ASP A 150 17.86 -23.79 -1.12
N TRP A 151 17.73 -23.74 -2.45
CA TRP A 151 16.44 -23.61 -3.12
C TRP A 151 16.37 -24.47 -4.38
N SER A 152 15.23 -25.12 -4.58
CA SER A 152 14.85 -25.76 -5.83
C SER A 152 13.35 -25.52 -6.08
N GLY A 153 12.98 -25.27 -7.34
CA GLY A 153 11.62 -24.95 -7.74
C GLY A 153 11.44 -25.04 -9.26
N ARG A 154 10.27 -24.70 -9.77
CA ARG A 154 9.92 -24.78 -11.20
C ARG A 154 10.24 -23.48 -11.93
N HIS A 155 10.06 -22.33 -11.28
CA HIS A 155 10.05 -21.03 -11.94
C HIS A 155 11.39 -20.29 -11.93
N ARG A 156 12.44 -20.89 -11.35
CA ARG A 156 13.81 -20.39 -11.45
C ARG A 156 14.85 -21.52 -11.30
N PRO A 157 16.10 -21.33 -11.77
CA PRO A 157 17.19 -22.26 -11.49
C PRO A 157 17.45 -22.39 -9.98
N ALA A 158 17.87 -23.59 -9.55
CA ALA A 158 18.21 -23.87 -8.16
C ALA A 158 19.28 -22.93 -7.59
N ILE A 159 19.25 -22.70 -6.28
CA ILE A 159 20.29 -22.00 -5.52
C ILE A 159 20.98 -23.05 -4.63
N PRO A 160 22.19 -23.50 -4.95
CA PRO A 160 22.86 -24.52 -4.14
C PRO A 160 23.63 -23.88 -2.98
N ASN A 161 22.94 -23.67 -1.85
CA ASN A 161 23.53 -23.14 -0.61
C ASN A 161 24.41 -21.89 -0.82
N LEU A 162 23.83 -20.85 -1.42
CA LEU A 162 24.52 -19.59 -1.72
C LEU A 162 24.09 -18.47 -0.78
N GLY A 163 25.02 -17.58 -0.47
CA GLY A 163 24.78 -16.41 0.36
C GLY A 163 24.06 -15.30 -0.41
N VAL A 164 23.06 -14.67 0.22
CA VAL A 164 22.38 -13.49 -0.34
C VAL A 164 22.64 -12.26 0.50
N TYR A 165 23.25 -11.26 -0.14
CA TYR A 165 23.73 -10.01 0.47
C TYR A 165 23.21 -8.77 -0.28
N PRO A 166 23.08 -7.60 0.37
CA PRO A 166 23.34 -7.37 1.81
C PRO A 166 22.28 -8.03 2.70
N ARG A 167 22.59 -8.22 3.99
CA ARG A 167 21.59 -8.59 4.99
C ARG A 167 20.90 -7.33 5.53
N PRO A 168 19.58 -7.37 5.79
CA PRO A 168 18.86 -6.25 6.37
C PRO A 168 19.34 -5.94 7.79
N VAL A 169 19.11 -4.70 8.24
CA VAL A 169 19.29 -4.27 9.63
C VAL A 169 18.22 -4.90 10.51
N GLN A 170 16.98 -4.96 10.02
CA GLN A 170 15.88 -5.64 10.67
C GLN A 170 16.03 -7.17 10.58
N ASN A 171 15.71 -7.87 11.67
CA ASN A 171 15.69 -9.33 11.73
C ASN A 171 14.42 -9.82 12.43
N PRO A 172 13.40 -10.31 11.70
CA PRO A 172 13.32 -10.40 10.23
C PRO A 172 12.98 -9.06 9.54
N LEU A 173 13.33 -8.91 8.26
CA LEU A 173 12.82 -7.83 7.39
C LEU A 173 11.31 -8.02 7.18
N PRO A 174 10.43 -7.06 7.52
CA PRO A 174 8.99 -7.30 7.46
C PRO A 174 8.47 -7.57 6.03
N ILE A 175 7.66 -8.62 5.90
CA ILE A 175 6.99 -9.01 4.65
C ILE A 175 5.47 -9.05 4.91
N TRP A 176 4.71 -8.32 4.11
CA TRP A 176 3.26 -8.23 4.16
C TRP A 176 2.62 -8.94 2.96
N ILE A 177 1.41 -9.46 3.16
CA ILE A 177 0.53 -9.95 2.09
C ILE A 177 -0.55 -8.90 1.82
N GLY A 178 -0.53 -8.30 0.63
CA GLY A 178 -1.56 -7.41 0.12
C GLY A 178 -2.64 -8.19 -0.64
N SER A 179 -3.91 -7.93 -0.34
CA SER A 179 -5.07 -8.54 -1.01
C SER A 179 -6.19 -7.52 -1.26
N ALA A 180 -6.94 -7.74 -2.33
CA ALA A 180 -8.20 -7.02 -2.61
C ALA A 180 -9.40 -7.56 -1.82
N GLY A 181 -9.20 -8.54 -0.92
CA GLY A 181 -10.24 -9.08 -0.03
C GLY A 181 -10.72 -10.49 -0.36
N SER A 182 -9.98 -11.28 -1.13
CA SER A 182 -10.30 -12.69 -1.34
C SER A 182 -10.15 -13.49 -0.04
N PRO A 183 -11.13 -14.35 0.32
CA PRO A 183 -11.02 -15.25 1.47
C PRO A 183 -9.76 -16.10 1.46
N GLU A 184 -9.34 -16.59 0.29
CA GLU A 184 -8.19 -17.47 0.11
C GLU A 184 -6.88 -16.76 0.49
N SER A 185 -6.72 -15.51 0.09
CA SER A 185 -5.52 -14.74 0.45
C SER A 185 -5.49 -14.39 1.94
N ALA A 186 -6.65 -14.13 2.56
CA ALA A 186 -6.74 -13.89 3.99
C ALA A 186 -6.34 -15.15 4.79
N VAL A 187 -6.86 -16.32 4.40
CA VAL A 187 -6.51 -17.60 5.03
C VAL A 187 -5.01 -17.88 4.87
N ARG A 188 -4.45 -17.75 3.67
CA ARG A 188 -3.01 -18.00 3.42
C ARG A 188 -2.13 -17.07 4.25
N ALA A 189 -2.44 -15.77 4.31
CA ALA A 189 -1.67 -14.83 5.14
C ALA A 189 -1.69 -15.25 6.61
N GLY A 190 -2.83 -15.76 7.09
CA GLY A 190 -2.99 -16.27 8.45
C GLY A 190 -2.16 -17.52 8.69
N GLU A 191 -2.26 -18.53 7.82
CA GLU A 191 -1.48 -19.77 7.90
C GLU A 191 0.03 -19.53 7.94
N LEU A 192 0.51 -18.54 7.18
CA LEU A 192 1.91 -18.14 7.14
C LEU A 192 2.33 -17.23 8.32
N GLY A 193 1.39 -16.74 9.12
CA GLY A 193 1.67 -15.82 10.23
C GLY A 193 2.23 -14.47 9.76
N LEU A 194 1.82 -14.00 8.58
CA LEU A 194 2.32 -12.77 7.98
C LEU A 194 1.35 -11.60 8.21
N PRO A 195 1.85 -10.37 8.38
CA PRO A 195 1.06 -9.14 8.29
C PRO A 195 0.16 -9.08 7.05
N PHE A 196 -1.06 -8.60 7.21
CA PHE A 196 -2.07 -8.59 6.14
C PHE A 196 -2.54 -7.18 5.79
N ALA A 197 -2.58 -6.84 4.50
CA ALA A 197 -3.02 -5.53 4.01
C ALA A 197 -4.21 -5.66 3.06
N LEU A 198 -5.30 -4.97 3.38
CA LEU A 198 -6.54 -4.97 2.60
C LEU A 198 -6.64 -3.72 1.72
N ALA A 199 -6.73 -3.91 0.41
CA ALA A 199 -7.08 -2.86 -0.53
C ALA A 199 -8.62 -2.73 -0.60
N ILE A 200 -9.16 -1.68 0.02
CA ILE A 200 -10.60 -1.40 0.06
C ILE A 200 -10.89 -0.29 -0.96
N ILE A 201 -11.33 -0.68 -2.15
CA ILE A 201 -11.47 0.21 -3.31
C ILE A 201 -12.81 -0.05 -4.01
N GLY A 202 -13.47 1.02 -4.46
CA GLY A 202 -14.68 0.96 -5.28
C GLY A 202 -15.97 1.18 -4.48
N LYS A 203 -17.10 0.74 -5.05
CA LYS A 203 -18.44 0.89 -4.44
C LYS A 203 -18.69 -0.20 -3.40
N VAL A 204 -17.91 -0.17 -2.32
CA VAL A 204 -17.96 -1.13 -1.21
C VAL A 204 -18.11 -0.40 0.13
N ASN A 205 -18.68 -1.07 1.13
CA ASN A 205 -18.63 -0.62 2.51
C ASN A 205 -17.35 -1.18 3.16
N PRO A 206 -16.42 -0.35 3.66
CA PRO A 206 -15.20 -0.83 4.29
C PRO A 206 -15.43 -1.79 5.47
N SER A 207 -16.54 -1.67 6.19
CA SER A 207 -16.86 -2.55 7.32
C SER A 207 -17.17 -3.99 6.90
N ASP A 208 -17.53 -4.23 5.64
CA ASP A 208 -17.78 -5.58 5.12
C ASP A 208 -16.50 -6.44 5.12
N TYR A 209 -15.32 -5.80 5.18
CA TYR A 209 -14.03 -6.47 5.23
C TYR A 209 -13.67 -7.09 6.60
N ALA A 210 -14.54 -6.92 7.61
CA ALA A 210 -14.38 -7.56 8.92
C ALA A 210 -14.30 -9.10 8.82
N GLU A 211 -15.01 -9.68 7.84
CA GLU A 211 -15.01 -11.13 7.62
C GLU A 211 -13.65 -11.65 7.16
N GLN A 212 -12.97 -10.95 6.24
CA GLN A 212 -11.63 -11.29 5.79
C GLN A 212 -10.64 -11.24 6.95
N VAL A 213 -10.74 -10.23 7.82
CA VAL A 213 -9.90 -10.14 9.02
C VAL A 213 -10.19 -11.28 10.00
N ARG A 214 -11.45 -11.69 10.14
CA ARG A 214 -11.84 -12.85 10.96
C ARG A 214 -11.20 -14.13 10.43
N LEU A 215 -11.36 -14.42 9.13
CA LEU A 215 -10.78 -15.59 8.46
C LEU A 215 -9.25 -15.64 8.59
N TYR A 216 -8.60 -14.49 8.40
CA TYR A 216 -7.16 -14.32 8.60
C TYR A 216 -6.73 -14.71 10.02
N LYS A 217 -7.38 -14.14 11.04
CA LYS A 217 -7.05 -14.40 12.45
C LYS A 217 -7.33 -15.83 12.87
N GLU A 218 -8.40 -16.44 12.38
CA GLU A 218 -8.73 -17.85 12.64
C GLU A 218 -7.73 -18.81 11.99
N ALA A 219 -7.30 -18.53 10.75
CA ALA A 219 -6.25 -19.28 10.09
C ALA A 219 -4.92 -19.19 10.85
N ALA A 220 -4.54 -17.98 11.28
CA ALA A 220 -3.35 -17.77 12.11
C ALA A 220 -3.40 -18.54 13.43
N ALA A 221 -4.51 -18.46 14.16
CA ALA A 221 -4.68 -19.19 15.42
C ALA A 221 -4.59 -20.72 15.21
N ARG A 222 -5.22 -21.25 14.16
CA ARG A 222 -5.16 -22.69 13.82
C ARG A 222 -3.75 -23.15 13.43
N ALA A 223 -2.98 -22.28 12.79
CA ALA A 223 -1.58 -22.53 12.43
C ALA A 223 -0.59 -22.32 13.60
N GLY A 224 -1.08 -21.89 14.77
CA GLY A 224 -0.26 -21.74 15.99
C GLY A 224 0.44 -20.38 16.14
N HIS A 225 0.04 -19.37 15.36
CA HIS A 225 0.61 -18.02 15.45
C HIS A 225 -0.07 -17.17 16.53
N ASP A 226 0.70 -16.28 17.16
CA ASP A 226 0.17 -15.31 18.11
C ASP A 226 -0.56 -14.17 17.37
N VAL A 227 -1.88 -14.28 17.30
CA VAL A 227 -2.78 -13.32 16.64
C VAL A 227 -2.62 -11.89 17.16
N SER A 228 -2.20 -11.70 18.43
CA SER A 228 -2.02 -10.35 18.99
C SER A 228 -0.86 -9.57 18.36
N ARG A 229 0.09 -10.29 17.74
CA ARG A 229 1.27 -9.73 17.07
C ARG A 229 1.11 -9.53 15.58
N LEU A 230 -0.06 -9.87 15.03
CA LEU A 230 -0.33 -9.88 13.60
C LEU A 230 -1.06 -8.59 13.19
N PRO A 231 -0.35 -7.60 12.62
CA PRO A 231 -0.96 -6.34 12.25
C PRO A 231 -1.80 -6.50 10.97
N VAL A 232 -2.85 -5.69 10.90
CA VAL A 232 -3.75 -5.62 9.75
C VAL A 232 -3.76 -4.18 9.24
N ALA A 233 -3.41 -4.00 7.97
CA ALA A 233 -3.45 -2.71 7.31
C ALA A 233 -4.70 -2.57 6.42
N SER A 234 -5.21 -1.36 6.29
CA SER A 234 -6.12 -0.98 5.19
C SER A 234 -5.43 0.01 4.27
N HIS A 235 -5.69 -0.13 2.98
CA HIS A 235 -5.38 0.83 1.93
C HIS A 235 -6.69 1.35 1.35
N SER A 236 -6.84 2.67 1.33
CA SER A 236 -8.04 3.33 0.81
C SER A 236 -7.70 4.66 0.17
N HIS A 237 -8.40 5.01 -0.90
CA HIS A 237 -8.23 6.30 -1.57
C HIS A 237 -8.88 7.41 -0.74
N GLY A 238 -8.30 8.60 -0.82
CA GLY A 238 -8.94 9.77 -0.22
C GLY A 238 -8.10 11.02 -0.27
N TYR A 239 -8.60 12.07 0.36
CA TYR A 239 -8.03 13.41 0.29
C TYR A 239 -8.48 14.25 1.49
N VAL A 240 -7.60 15.11 1.99
CA VAL A 240 -7.87 15.95 3.16
C VAL A 240 -7.74 17.42 2.77
N ALA A 241 -8.79 18.21 2.99
CA ALA A 241 -8.76 19.67 2.86
C ALA A 241 -9.21 20.35 4.17
N GLU A 242 -9.29 21.68 4.21
CA GLU A 242 -9.70 22.39 5.43
C GLU A 242 -11.19 22.19 5.75
N THR A 243 -12.00 22.03 4.70
CA THR A 243 -13.44 21.79 4.81
C THR A 243 -13.86 20.59 3.98
N ASN A 244 -15.01 19.99 4.32
CA ASN A 244 -15.59 18.89 3.54
C ASN A 244 -15.90 19.29 2.10
N GLU A 245 -16.41 20.52 1.89
CA GLU A 245 -16.74 21.03 0.56
C GLU A 245 -15.49 21.17 -0.31
N GLU A 246 -14.43 21.78 0.22
CA GLU A 246 -13.14 21.88 -0.47
C GLU A 246 -12.57 20.51 -0.84
N ALA A 247 -12.60 19.55 0.10
CA ALA A 247 -12.07 18.21 -0.16
C ALA A 247 -12.84 17.50 -1.27
N LEU A 248 -14.17 17.62 -1.27
CA LEU A 248 -15.03 17.01 -2.28
C LEU A 248 -14.77 17.60 -3.67
N GLU A 249 -14.71 18.93 -3.79
CA GLU A 249 -14.51 19.58 -5.09
C GLU A 249 -13.08 19.44 -5.63
N GLN A 250 -12.05 19.50 -4.78
CA GLN A 250 -10.65 19.40 -5.24
C GLN A 250 -10.29 17.99 -5.69
N PHE A 251 -10.81 16.95 -5.02
CA PHE A 251 -10.47 15.57 -5.32
C PHE A 251 -11.32 14.96 -6.44
N PHE A 252 -12.49 15.53 -6.75
CA PHE A 252 -13.40 14.99 -7.77
C PHE A 252 -12.80 14.97 -9.18
N PRO A 253 -12.20 16.04 -9.73
CA PRO A 253 -11.75 16.08 -11.12
C PRO A 253 -10.74 14.99 -11.46
N SER A 254 -9.70 14.83 -10.64
CA SER A 254 -8.65 13.81 -10.84
C SER A 254 -9.21 12.40 -10.67
N THR A 255 -10.06 12.18 -9.64
CA THR A 255 -10.77 10.92 -9.40
C THR A 255 -11.66 10.54 -10.57
N TYR A 256 -12.44 11.49 -11.10
CA TYR A 256 -13.31 11.28 -12.23
C TYR A 256 -12.53 10.90 -13.48
N ALA A 257 -11.47 11.65 -13.82
CA ALA A 257 -10.66 11.39 -15.00
C ALA A 257 -9.99 10.01 -14.92
N ARG A 258 -9.31 9.72 -13.82
CA ARG A 258 -8.59 8.45 -13.64
C ARG A 258 -9.53 7.25 -13.60
N THR A 259 -10.63 7.35 -12.88
CA THR A 259 -11.60 6.25 -12.76
C THR A 259 -12.30 5.98 -14.10
N ASN A 260 -12.60 7.00 -14.90
CA ASN A 260 -13.21 6.81 -16.22
C ASN A 260 -12.26 6.19 -17.25
N VAL A 261 -10.95 6.52 -17.22
CA VAL A 261 -9.95 5.79 -18.04
C VAL A 261 -10.01 4.29 -17.73
N ARG A 262 -9.99 3.94 -16.44
CA ARG A 262 -10.09 2.53 -16.00
C ARG A 262 -11.44 1.90 -16.37
N ALA A 263 -12.54 2.66 -16.30
CA ALA A 263 -13.85 2.16 -16.68
C ALA A 263 -13.89 1.79 -18.16
N ILE A 264 -13.33 2.63 -19.04
CA ILE A 264 -13.21 2.35 -20.48
C ILE A 264 -12.36 1.10 -20.72
N GLU A 265 -11.18 1.00 -20.11
CA GLU A 265 -10.28 -0.17 -20.25
C GLU A 265 -10.98 -1.48 -19.85
N LYS A 266 -11.89 -1.43 -18.87
CA LYS A 266 -12.61 -2.59 -18.35
C LYS A 266 -13.99 -2.80 -18.96
N GLY A 267 -14.43 -1.95 -19.89
CA GLY A 267 -15.78 -1.99 -20.44
C GLY A 267 -16.89 -1.77 -19.40
N LEU A 268 -16.62 -0.97 -18.36
CA LEU A 268 -17.56 -0.63 -17.29
C LEU A 268 -18.32 0.67 -17.61
N PRO A 269 -19.50 0.90 -17.01
CA PRO A 269 -20.22 2.16 -17.14
C PRO A 269 -19.38 3.37 -16.69
N PRO A 270 -19.58 4.57 -17.29
CA PRO A 270 -18.85 5.77 -16.90
C PRO A 270 -19.12 6.15 -15.44
N TYR A 271 -18.05 6.49 -14.73
CA TYR A 271 -18.10 6.91 -13.34
C TYR A 271 -18.71 8.31 -13.22
N GLN A 272 -19.78 8.45 -12.43
CA GLN A 272 -20.53 9.70 -12.28
C GLN A 272 -20.19 10.45 -11.00
N ARG A 273 -20.54 11.74 -10.93
CA ARG A 273 -20.43 12.53 -9.70
C ARG A 273 -21.22 11.93 -8.54
N SER A 274 -22.41 11.40 -8.80
CA SER A 274 -23.21 10.70 -7.78
C SER A 274 -22.51 9.45 -7.22
N ASP A 275 -21.70 8.77 -8.03
CA ASP A 275 -20.92 7.61 -7.59
C ASP A 275 -19.81 8.03 -6.63
N TYR A 276 -19.14 9.13 -6.96
CA TYR A 276 -18.13 9.75 -6.11
C TYR A 276 -18.69 10.23 -4.79
N GLU A 277 -19.78 11.00 -4.82
CA GLU A 277 -20.43 11.49 -3.60
C GLU A 277 -20.91 10.35 -2.73
N ALA A 278 -21.44 9.26 -3.32
CA ALA A 278 -21.80 8.06 -2.58
C ALA A 278 -20.58 7.40 -1.94
N ALA A 279 -19.45 7.30 -2.65
CA ALA A 279 -18.22 6.71 -2.12
C ALA A 279 -17.55 7.58 -1.02
N CYS A 280 -17.80 8.90 -1.01
CA CYS A 280 -17.33 9.83 0.03
C CYS A 280 -18.18 9.83 1.30
N ARG A 281 -19.39 9.24 1.28
CA ARG A 281 -20.24 9.10 2.49
C ARG A 281 -19.51 8.38 3.61
N PHE A 282 -20.01 8.51 4.83
CA PHE A 282 -19.34 7.97 6.02
C PHE A 282 -19.00 6.47 5.93
N ASP A 283 -19.88 5.68 5.32
CA ASP A 283 -19.77 4.23 5.08
C ASP A 283 -19.14 3.87 3.73
N GLY A 284 -18.76 4.86 2.91
CA GLY A 284 -18.15 4.63 1.61
C GLY A 284 -16.62 4.48 1.67
N ALA A 285 -16.04 3.90 0.62
CA ALA A 285 -14.60 3.58 0.54
C ALA A 285 -13.66 4.77 0.30
N LEU A 286 -14.15 5.97 -0.03
CA LEU A 286 -13.31 7.16 -0.21
C LEU A 286 -13.20 7.97 1.09
N TYR A 287 -11.98 8.17 1.57
CA TYR A 287 -11.67 8.91 2.79
C TYR A 287 -11.42 10.38 2.46
N VAL A 288 -12.49 11.08 2.06
CA VAL A 288 -12.44 12.46 1.58
C VAL A 288 -13.20 13.37 2.54
N GLY A 289 -12.57 14.46 2.97
CA GLY A 289 -13.22 15.44 3.84
C GLY A 289 -12.24 16.35 4.59
N ASP A 290 -12.78 17.06 5.57
CA ASP A 290 -11.98 17.76 6.58
C ASP A 290 -11.28 16.76 7.53
N PRO A 291 -10.33 17.22 8.38
CA PRO A 291 -9.59 16.31 9.23
C PRO A 291 -10.44 15.50 10.21
N MET A 292 -11.54 16.08 10.71
CA MET A 292 -12.42 15.39 11.65
C MET A 292 -13.21 14.27 10.96
N THR A 293 -13.69 14.53 9.75
CA THR A 293 -14.45 13.58 8.93
C THR A 293 -13.60 12.37 8.58
N VAL A 294 -12.38 12.62 8.06
CA VAL A 294 -11.43 11.55 7.72
C VAL A 294 -11.01 10.77 8.98
N ALA A 295 -10.70 11.45 10.09
CA ALA A 295 -10.35 10.79 11.34
C ALA A 295 -11.48 9.87 11.84
N ARG A 296 -12.74 10.33 11.83
CA ARG A 296 -13.90 9.54 12.27
C ARG A 296 -14.10 8.29 11.42
N LYS A 297 -13.93 8.38 10.10
CA LYS A 297 -14.01 7.22 9.21
C LYS A 297 -12.91 6.20 9.52
N ILE A 298 -11.68 6.65 9.76
CA ILE A 298 -10.56 5.76 10.13
C ILE A 298 -10.82 5.07 11.48
N ILE A 299 -11.29 5.81 12.47
CA ILE A 299 -11.65 5.28 13.79
C ILE A 299 -12.77 4.25 13.67
N HIS A 300 -13.79 4.54 12.84
CA HIS A 300 -14.88 3.61 12.56
C HIS A 300 -14.34 2.31 11.94
N LEU A 301 -13.50 2.41 10.91
CA LEU A 301 -12.89 1.23 10.28
C LEU A 301 -12.08 0.40 11.30
N ARG A 302 -11.28 1.04 12.16
CA ARG A 302 -10.57 0.34 13.23
C ARG A 302 -11.52 -0.40 14.17
N LYS A 303 -12.61 0.24 14.60
CA LYS A 303 -13.57 -0.35 15.56
C LYS A 303 -14.31 -1.55 14.98
N HIS A 304 -14.65 -1.52 13.69
CA HIS A 304 -15.49 -2.54 13.05
C HIS A 304 -14.71 -3.63 12.33
N VAL A 305 -13.51 -3.33 11.82
CA VAL A 305 -12.67 -4.30 11.07
C VAL A 305 -11.43 -4.71 11.86
N GLY A 306 -10.97 -3.91 12.83
CA GLY A 306 -9.82 -4.24 13.68
C GLY A 306 -8.46 -3.98 13.03
N ILE A 307 -8.38 -3.01 12.12
CA ILE A 307 -7.11 -2.59 11.50
C ILE A 307 -6.17 -1.94 12.52
N THR A 308 -4.87 -2.19 12.38
CA THR A 308 -3.81 -1.61 13.20
C THR A 308 -2.98 -0.57 12.44
N ARG A 309 -3.10 -0.55 11.10
CA ARG A 309 -2.47 0.40 10.18
C ARG A 309 -3.47 0.92 9.14
N PHE A 310 -3.42 2.20 8.81
CA PHE A 310 -4.21 2.79 7.73
C PHE A 310 -3.31 3.56 6.75
N LEU A 311 -3.40 3.24 5.47
CA LEU A 311 -2.71 3.92 4.38
C LEU A 311 -3.73 4.71 3.55
N LEU A 312 -3.61 6.03 3.58
CA LEU A 312 -4.36 6.91 2.68
C LEU A 312 -3.64 6.96 1.34
N HIS A 313 -4.30 6.55 0.26
CA HIS A 313 -3.77 6.69 -1.08
C HIS A 313 -4.08 8.09 -1.63
N LEU A 314 -3.03 8.90 -1.75
CA LEU A 314 -3.06 10.21 -2.41
C LEU A 314 -1.71 10.49 -3.11
N PRO A 315 -1.72 11.16 -4.27
CA PRO A 315 -2.90 11.58 -5.03
C PRO A 315 -3.64 10.38 -5.66
N HIS A 316 -4.75 10.66 -6.35
CA HIS A 316 -5.37 9.70 -7.26
C HIS A 316 -5.42 10.33 -8.65
N GLY A 317 -4.68 9.77 -9.60
CA GLY A 317 -4.36 10.46 -10.84
C GLY A 317 -3.53 11.72 -10.59
N THR A 318 -3.60 12.69 -11.50
CA THR A 318 -2.80 13.91 -11.42
C THR A 318 -3.56 15.00 -10.67
N MET A 319 -2.92 15.53 -9.64
CA MET A 319 -3.38 16.68 -8.86
C MET A 319 -2.23 17.69 -8.75
N PRO A 320 -2.53 19.00 -8.58
CA PRO A 320 -1.49 19.99 -8.32
C PRO A 320 -0.63 19.58 -7.11
N HIS A 321 0.69 19.56 -7.28
CA HIS A 321 1.60 19.09 -6.22
C HIS A 321 1.42 19.86 -4.90
N ALA A 322 1.16 21.18 -4.97
CA ALA A 322 0.90 22.00 -3.79
C ALA A 322 -0.34 21.54 -2.99
N GLU A 323 -1.38 21.05 -3.67
CA GLU A 323 -2.58 20.51 -3.05
C GLU A 323 -2.29 19.16 -2.38
N VAL A 324 -1.52 18.29 -3.04
CA VAL A 324 -1.04 17.03 -2.46
C VAL A 324 -0.25 17.31 -1.18
N MET A 325 0.72 18.22 -1.22
CA MET A 325 1.52 18.59 -0.05
C MET A 325 0.68 19.19 1.08
N LYS A 326 -0.34 20.01 0.77
CA LYS A 326 -1.29 20.52 1.77
C LYS A 326 -2.07 19.38 2.42
N ALA A 327 -2.56 18.42 1.63
CA ALA A 327 -3.31 17.27 2.14
C ALA A 327 -2.45 16.35 3.03
N ILE A 328 -1.19 16.09 2.64
CA ILE A 328 -0.22 15.35 3.48
C ILE A 328 -0.04 16.06 4.83
N ARG A 329 0.13 17.39 4.81
CA ARG A 329 0.30 18.19 6.02
C ARG A 329 -0.92 18.11 6.93
N LEU A 330 -2.13 18.22 6.38
CA LEU A 330 -3.38 18.08 7.15
C LEU A 330 -3.55 16.67 7.70
N PHE A 331 -3.21 15.64 6.91
CA PHE A 331 -3.29 14.26 7.35
C PHE A 331 -2.34 13.99 8.55
N GLY A 332 -1.09 14.43 8.47
CA GLY A 332 -0.12 14.25 9.56
C GLY A 332 -0.37 15.13 10.78
N THR A 333 -0.71 16.42 10.59
CA THR A 333 -0.80 17.38 11.71
C THR A 333 -2.17 17.49 12.35
N LYS A 334 -3.25 17.04 11.67
CA LYS A 334 -4.63 17.14 12.16
C LYS A 334 -5.30 15.77 12.28
N VAL A 335 -5.32 14.99 11.20
CA VAL A 335 -6.00 13.67 11.21
C VAL A 335 -5.30 12.70 12.15
N ALA A 336 -3.98 12.55 12.02
CA ALA A 336 -3.23 11.56 12.78
C ALA A 336 -3.32 11.76 14.31
N PRO A 337 -3.19 12.98 14.87
CA PRO A 337 -3.43 13.22 16.29
C PRO A 337 -4.84 12.84 16.75
N LEU A 338 -5.89 13.19 15.99
CA LEU A 338 -7.28 12.85 16.34
C LEU A 338 -7.49 11.34 16.42
N VAL A 339 -6.97 10.60 15.44
CA VAL A 339 -7.06 9.13 15.40
C VAL A 339 -6.27 8.48 16.53
N ARG A 340 -5.09 9.03 16.87
CA ARG A 340 -4.23 8.52 17.94
C ARG A 340 -4.76 8.85 19.34
N GLN A 341 -5.53 9.94 19.52
CA GLN A 341 -6.16 10.28 20.81
C GLN A 341 -7.32 9.35 21.16
N GLU A 342 -8.12 8.93 20.17
CA GLU A 342 -9.24 7.99 20.36
C GLU A 342 -8.79 6.51 20.41
N ALA A 343 -7.52 6.27 20.10
CA ALA A 343 -6.91 4.95 20.07
C ALA A 343 -6.76 4.20 21.41
N PRO A 344 -6.60 4.85 22.59
CA PRO A 344 -6.30 4.15 23.85
C PRO A 344 -7.53 3.70 24.66
N ASP A 345 -8.72 4.25 24.44
CA ASP A 345 -9.81 4.11 25.43
C ASP A 345 -10.61 2.80 25.38
N TRP A 346 -10.48 1.99 24.32
CA TRP A 346 -11.26 0.75 24.17
C TRP A 346 -10.46 -0.53 24.41
N GLU A 347 -9.12 -0.49 24.33
CA GLU A 347 -8.26 -1.65 24.62
C GLU A 347 -8.17 -1.93 26.14
N ARG A 348 -8.45 -0.93 26.99
CA ARG A 348 -8.53 -1.09 28.45
C ARG A 348 -9.83 -1.72 28.95
N LEU A 349 -10.92 -1.67 28.17
CA LEU A 349 -12.24 -2.13 28.58
C LEU A 349 -12.53 -3.60 28.26
N LYS A 350 -11.55 -4.33 27.71
CA LYS A 350 -11.62 -5.79 27.46
C LYS A 350 -10.53 -6.59 28.19
N GLY A 351 -9.84 -5.95 29.14
CA GLY A 351 -8.89 -6.60 30.05
C GLY A 351 -9.57 -7.42 31.13
#